data_AF-A0A1J5Q9U8-F1
#
_entry.id   AF-A0A1J5Q9U8-F1
#
_cell.length_a   1.000
_cell.length_b   1.000
_cell.length_c   1.000
_cell.angle_alpha   90.00
_cell.angle_beta   90.00
_cell.angle_gamma   90.00
#
_symmetry.space_group_name_H-M   'P 1'
#
loop_
_entity.id
_entity.type
_entity.pdbx_description
1 polymer ?
#
loop_
_entity_poly.entity_id
_entity_poly.type
_entity_poly.pdbx_seq_one_letter_code
_entity_poly.pdbx_strand_id
1 'polypeptide(L)'
;MAKLPTPRLTRLLEEAVQQHQPPISKGIRPKLRYAHQGGMNPPIIVIHGNHVDDVKQSYVRFLEGVFRKAFELSGTPLRVQFKQGSNPFAETETRKKGEGIVSMRRRKTAHRAELKARKDSENDKR
;
A
#
# COMPACT_ATOMS: atom_id res chain seq x y z
N MET A 1 1.67 7.95 29.24
CA MET A 1 1.04 8.17 27.92
C MET A 1 2.15 8.39 26.89
N ALA A 2 2.36 7.48 25.93
CA ALA A 2 3.42 7.66 24.94
C ALA A 2 2.92 8.50 23.75
N LYS A 3 3.45 9.73 23.63
CA LYS A 3 3.20 10.58 22.47
C LYS A 3 4.24 10.27 21.40
N LEU A 4 3.80 9.87 20.21
CA LEU A 4 4.68 9.49 19.10
C LEU A 4 4.67 10.62 18.04
N PRO A 5 5.62 11.57 18.09
CA PRO A 5 5.61 12.71 17.17
C PRO A 5 5.82 12.25 15.72
N THR A 6 4.98 12.75 14.81
CA THR A 6 4.98 12.36 13.39
C THR A 6 6.30 12.59 12.66
N PRO A 7 7.10 13.65 12.93
CA PRO A 7 8.39 13.83 12.26
C PRO A 7 9.40 12.76 12.67
N ARG A 8 9.40 12.36 13.95
CA ARG A 8 10.30 11.31 14.44
C ARG A 8 9.91 9.94 13.90
N LEU A 9 8.61 9.65 13.82
CA LEU A 9 8.11 8.41 13.19
C LEU A 9 8.51 8.31 11.71
N THR A 10 8.40 9.42 10.98
CA THR A 10 8.70 9.43 9.54
C THR A 10 10.20 9.27 9.29
N ARG A 11 11.07 9.98 10.03
CA ARG A 11 12.54 9.80 9.93
C ARG A 11 12.98 8.36 10.23
N LEU A 12 12.44 7.79 11.31
CA LEU A 12 12.76 6.42 11.68
C LEU A 12 12.26 5.41 10.63
N LEU A 13 11.12 5.67 9.99
CA LEU A 13 10.63 4.86 8.89
C LEU A 13 11.59 4.91 7.69
N GLU A 14 12.07 6.09 7.33
CA GLU A 14 13.03 6.26 6.23
C GLU A 14 14.34 5.50 6.51
N GLU A 15 14.88 5.62 7.72
CA GLU A 15 16.07 4.88 8.17
C GLU A 15 15.83 3.36 8.12
N ALA A 16 14.67 2.89 8.59
CA ALA A 16 14.31 1.47 8.57
C ALA A 16 14.22 0.92 7.14
N VAL A 17 13.66 1.71 6.21
CA VAL A 17 13.54 1.36 4.79
C VAL A 17 14.90 1.33 4.10
N GLN A 18 15.82 2.23 4.47
CA GLN A 18 17.19 2.24 3.97
C GLN A 18 17.96 1.00 4.42
N GLN A 19 17.80 0.59 5.69
CA GLN A 19 18.43 -0.61 6.23
C GLN A 19 17.84 -1.89 5.64
N HIS A 20 16.51 -1.97 5.55
CA HIS A 20 15.81 -3.12 5.02
C HIS A 20 14.65 -2.68 4.14
N GLN A 21 14.82 -2.83 2.83
CA GLN A 21 13.80 -2.45 1.87
C GLN A 21 12.59 -3.42 1.90
N PRO A 22 11.35 -2.92 1.70
CA PRO A 22 10.17 -3.76 1.66
C PRO A 22 10.24 -4.74 0.48
N PRO A 23 9.92 -6.03 0.67
CA PRO A 23 9.96 -7.00 -0.41
C PRO A 23 8.97 -6.62 -1.53
N ILE A 24 9.32 -6.99 -2.76
CA ILE A 24 8.45 -6.76 -3.93
C ILE A 24 7.16 -7.57 -3.75
N SER A 25 6.03 -6.93 -4.02
CA SER A 25 4.70 -7.54 -4.00
C SER A 25 3.97 -7.22 -5.30
N LYS A 26 3.36 -8.24 -5.93
CA LYS A 26 2.66 -8.11 -7.23
C LYS A 26 3.50 -7.38 -8.31
N GLY A 27 4.82 -7.61 -8.33
CA GLY A 27 5.74 -7.05 -9.32
C GLY A 27 6.19 -5.61 -9.07
N ILE A 28 5.69 -4.95 -8.02
CA ILE A 28 6.06 -3.56 -7.67
C ILE A 28 6.58 -3.52 -6.22
N ARG A 29 7.59 -2.68 -5.97
CA ARG A 29 8.05 -2.43 -4.59
C ARG A 29 7.11 -1.45 -3.90
N PRO A 30 6.55 -1.78 -2.72
CA PRO A 30 5.78 -0.83 -1.91
C PRO A 30 6.60 0.42 -1.60
N LYS A 31 6.00 1.60 -1.79
CA LYS A 31 6.65 2.89 -1.47
C LYS A 31 6.02 3.46 -0.21
N LEU A 32 6.75 3.39 0.91
CA LEU A 32 6.34 3.98 2.18
C LEU A 32 6.71 5.47 2.18
N ARG A 33 5.76 6.35 2.47
CA ARG A 33 5.91 7.80 2.34
C ARG A 33 6.09 8.51 3.68
N TYR A 34 5.18 8.27 4.62
CA TYR A 34 5.23 8.87 5.94
C TYR A 34 4.45 8.03 6.94
N ALA A 35 4.68 8.28 8.23
CA ALA A 35 4.00 7.60 9.33
C ALA A 35 3.43 8.61 10.34
N HIS A 36 2.28 8.26 10.91
CA HIS A 36 1.70 9.03 12.01
C HIS A 36 1.10 8.12 13.09
N GLN A 37 0.89 8.69 14.28
CA GLN A 37 0.20 8.00 15.36
C GLN A 37 -1.31 7.98 15.07
N GLY A 38 -1.86 6.80 14.81
CA GLY A 38 -3.30 6.61 14.59
C GLY A 38 -4.08 6.33 15.87
N GLY A 39 -3.44 5.71 16.87
CA GLY A 39 -4.06 5.35 18.14
C GLY A 39 -3.04 5.34 19.29
N MET A 40 -3.53 5.50 20.52
CA MET A 40 -2.67 5.65 21.71
C MET A 40 -2.69 4.43 22.64
N ASN A 41 -3.85 3.80 22.84
CA ASN A 41 -3.99 2.62 23.70
C ASN A 41 -4.89 1.56 23.02
N PRO A 42 -4.30 0.55 22.34
CA PRO A 42 -2.87 0.33 22.11
C PRO A 42 -2.24 1.36 21.14
N PRO A 43 -0.91 1.59 21.16
CA PRO A 43 -0.23 2.41 20.17
C PRO A 43 -0.41 1.83 18.76
N ILE A 44 -0.98 2.62 17.86
CA ILE A 44 -1.14 2.27 16.44
C ILE A 44 -0.35 3.28 15.63
N ILE A 45 0.56 2.78 14.79
CA ILE A 45 1.28 3.58 13.80
C ILE A 45 0.68 3.29 12.44
N VAL A 46 0.18 4.34 11.78
CA VAL A 46 -0.38 4.25 10.43
C VAL A 46 0.66 4.77 9.44
N ILE A 47 1.06 3.90 8.52
CA ILE A 47 2.02 4.20 7.47
C ILE A 47 1.25 4.43 6.18
N HIS A 48 1.47 5.59 5.57
CA HIS A 48 0.92 5.94 4.28
C HIS A 48 1.93 5.63 3.18
N GLY A 49 1.42 5.18 2.04
CA GLY A 49 2.27 4.88 0.90
C GLY A 49 1.49 4.43 -0.33
N ASN A 50 2.25 3.98 -1.33
CA ASN A 50 1.72 3.40 -2.56
C ASN A 50 2.02 1.90 -2.60
N HIS A 51 1.06 1.10 -3.08
CA HIS A 51 1.14 -0.37 -3.12
C HIS A 51 1.43 -0.98 -1.74
N VAL A 52 0.80 -0.43 -0.70
CA VAL A 52 1.03 -0.84 0.69
C VAL A 52 0.06 -1.91 1.20
N ASP A 53 -0.96 -2.24 0.40
CA ASP A 53 -2.00 -3.20 0.77
C ASP A 53 -1.46 -4.65 0.86
N ASP A 54 -0.41 -4.97 0.10
CA ASP A 54 0.16 -6.31 0.01
C ASP A 54 1.57 -6.41 0.63
N VAL A 55 1.86 -5.59 1.64
CA VAL A 55 3.11 -5.71 2.40
C VAL A 55 3.08 -7.02 3.20
N LYS A 56 4.14 -7.84 3.07
CA LYS A 56 4.23 -9.12 3.77
C LYS A 56 4.25 -8.92 5.29
N GLN A 57 3.57 -9.81 6.02
CA GLN A 57 3.48 -9.74 7.49
C GLN A 57 4.86 -9.77 8.18
N SER A 58 5.86 -10.43 7.59
CA SER A 58 7.23 -10.42 8.10
C SER A 58 7.83 -9.02 8.15
N TYR A 59 7.56 -8.20 7.12
CA TYR A 59 8.03 -6.82 7.06
C TYR A 59 7.27 -5.92 8.05
N VAL A 60 5.99 -6.20 8.29
CA VAL A 60 5.20 -5.51 9.33
C VAL A 60 5.81 -5.74 10.72
N ARG A 61 6.16 -7.00 11.05
CA ARG A 61 6.82 -7.36 12.32
C ARG A 61 8.19 -6.71 12.46
N PHE A 62 8.95 -6.59 11.36
CA PHE A 62 10.22 -5.86 11.35
C PHE A 62 10.01 -4.40 11.75
N LEU A 63 9.08 -3.70 11.10
CA LEU A 63 8.76 -2.30 11.41
C LEU A 63 8.27 -2.13 12.86
N GLU A 64 7.39 -3.01 13.33
CA GLU A 64 6.95 -3.04 14.74
C GLU A 64 8.15 -3.15 15.69
N GLY A 65 9.12 -4.01 15.38
CA GLY A 65 10.35 -4.15 16.16
C GLY A 65 11.20 -2.87 16.18
N VAL A 66 11.36 -2.21 15.03
CA VAL A 66 12.12 -0.96 14.91
C VAL A 66 11.45 0.16 15.72
N PHE A 67 10.15 0.38 15.53
CA PHE A 67 9.41 1.39 16.27
C PHE A 67 9.39 1.10 17.77
N ARG A 68 9.18 -0.16 18.18
CA ARG A 68 9.18 -0.55 19.60
C ARG A 68 10.53 -0.25 20.27
N LYS A 69 11.64 -0.55 19.60
CA LYS A 69 12.99 -0.25 20.10
C LYS A 69 13.25 1.25 20.20
N ALA A 70 12.91 2.02 19.18
CA ALA A 70 13.22 3.45 19.12
C ALA A 70 12.40 4.32 20.09
N PHE A 71 11.24 3.85 20.52
CA PHE A 71 10.36 4.53 21.47
C PHE A 71 10.29 3.84 22.84
N GLU A 72 11.13 2.83 23.07
CA GLU A 72 11.25 2.10 24.35
C GLU A 72 9.89 1.62 24.90
N LEU A 73 9.01 1.20 24.00
CA LEU A 73 7.65 0.80 24.36
C LEU A 73 7.69 -0.59 25.01
N SER A 74 7.44 -0.64 26.32
CA SER A 74 7.29 -1.87 27.09
C SER A 74 5.82 -2.08 27.52
N GLY A 75 5.41 -3.34 27.63
CA GLY A 75 4.11 -3.71 28.20
C GLY A 75 2.87 -3.51 27.30
N THR A 76 2.98 -2.86 26.13
CA THR A 76 1.85 -2.71 25.20
C THR A 76 2.19 -3.25 23.82
N PRO A 77 1.31 -4.04 23.16
CA PRO A 77 1.52 -4.45 21.78
C PRO A 77 1.43 -3.23 20.85
N LEU A 78 2.49 -2.99 20.08
CA LEU A 78 2.51 -1.99 19.01
C LEU A 78 1.88 -2.59 17.75
N ARG A 79 1.00 -1.85 17.09
CA ARG A 79 0.39 -2.26 15.82
C ARG A 79 0.80 -1.33 14.69
N VAL A 80 1.27 -1.89 13.59
CA VAL A 80 1.52 -1.14 12.35
C VAL A 80 0.39 -1.41 11.36
N GLN A 81 -0.22 -0.35 10.85
CA GLN A 81 -1.24 -0.42 9.82
C GLN A 81 -0.78 0.34 8.58
N PHE A 82 -1.20 -0.14 7.41
CA PHE A 82 -0.94 0.53 6.15
C PHE A 82 -2.20 1.17 5.62
N LYS A 83 -2.06 2.37 5.06
CA LYS A 83 -3.15 3.07 4.41
C LYS A 83 -2.71 3.57 3.04
N GLN A 84 -3.33 3.03 2.01
CA GLN A 84 -3.18 3.51 0.65
C GLN A 84 -4.15 4.68 0.38
N GLY A 85 -3.74 5.61 -0.47
CA GLY A 85 -4.64 6.65 -0.98
C GLY A 85 -5.68 6.05 -1.92
N SER A 86 -6.88 6.66 -1.97
CA SER A 86 -7.87 6.31 -2.99
C SER A 86 -7.41 6.85 -4.35
N ASN A 87 -7.46 6.02 -5.39
CA ASN A 87 -7.23 6.44 -6.76
C ASN A 87 -8.59 6.80 -7.41
N PRO A 88 -8.89 8.09 -7.67
CA PRO A 88 -10.16 8.50 -8.27
C PRO A 88 -10.35 8.01 -9.72
N PHE A 89 -9.28 7.60 -10.39
CA PHE A 89 -9.30 7.04 -11.75
C PHE A 89 -9.30 5.52 -11.77
N ALA A 90 -9.35 4.85 -10.61
CA ALA A 90 -9.53 3.42 -10.59
C ALA A 90 -10.96 3.12 -11.05
N GLU A 91 -11.10 2.53 -12.24
CA GLU A 91 -12.38 2.02 -12.69
C GLU A 91 -12.90 1.05 -11.63
N THR A 92 -13.98 1.42 -10.96
CA THR A 92 -14.68 0.49 -10.09
C THR A 92 -15.32 -0.51 -11.04
N GLU A 93 -14.77 -1.73 -11.13
CA GLU A 93 -15.35 -2.81 -11.93
C GLU A 93 -16.72 -3.20 -11.37
N THR A 94 -17.73 -2.37 -11.62
CA THR A 94 -19.11 -2.70 -11.34
C THR A 94 -19.52 -3.75 -12.36
N ARG A 95 -19.82 -4.96 -11.88
CA ARG A 95 -20.47 -5.96 -12.72
C ARG A 95 -21.79 -5.36 -13.18
N LYS A 96 -22.06 -5.37 -14.49
CA LYS A 96 -23.38 -4.97 -14.98
C LYS A 96 -24.40 -5.94 -14.39
N LYS A 97 -25.40 -5.41 -13.69
CA LYS A 97 -26.44 -6.23 -13.04
C LYS A 97 -27.17 -7.05 -14.13
N GLY A 98 -27.27 -8.37 -13.94
CA GLY A 98 -27.85 -9.29 -14.94
C GLY A 98 -26.88 -9.82 -16.01
N GLU A 99 -25.61 -9.43 -16.00
CA GLU A 99 -24.60 -9.96 -16.95
C GLU A 99 -24.07 -11.33 -16.48
N GLY A 100 -24.24 -12.36 -17.30
CA GLY A 100 -23.67 -13.70 -17.07
C GLY A 100 -22.13 -13.74 -17.24
N ILE A 101 -21.51 -14.85 -16.82
CA ILE A 101 -20.03 -15.01 -16.85
C ILE A 101 -19.47 -14.91 -18.28
N VAL A 102 -20.17 -15.48 -19.26
CA VAL A 102 -19.72 -15.54 -20.66
C VAL A 102 -19.78 -14.15 -21.32
N SER A 103 -20.89 -13.42 -21.14
CA SER A 103 -21.04 -12.06 -21.67
C SER A 103 -20.02 -11.10 -21.04
N MET A 104 -19.79 -11.22 -19.74
CA MET A 104 -18.79 -10.43 -19.02
C MET A 104 -17.37 -10.70 -19.55
N ARG A 105 -16.99 -11.96 -19.76
CA ARG A 105 -15.68 -12.31 -20.36
C ARG A 105 -15.52 -11.74 -21.77
N ARG A 106 -16.54 -11.86 -22.63
CA ARG A 106 -16.50 -11.34 -24.01
C ARG A 106 -16.27 -9.83 -24.03
N ARG A 107 -16.99 -9.08 -23.19
CA ARG A 107 -16.82 -7.63 -23.04
C ARG A 107 -15.42 -7.26 -22.56
N LYS A 108 -14.91 -7.92 -21.52
CA LYS A 108 -13.55 -7.65 -20.99
C LYS A 108 -12.46 -7.91 -22.03
N THR A 109 -12.57 -9.01 -22.78
CA THR A 109 -11.59 -9.35 -23.83
C THR A 109 -11.63 -8.32 -24.96
N ALA A 110 -12.81 -7.92 -25.43
CA ALA A 110 -12.96 -6.90 -26.46
C ALA A 110 -12.36 -5.55 -26.02
N HIS A 111 -12.66 -5.12 -24.79
CA HIS A 111 -12.13 -3.88 -24.24
C HIS A 111 -10.60 -3.89 -24.11
N ARG A 112 -10.01 -5.01 -23.66
CA ARG A 112 -8.54 -5.17 -23.64
C ARG A 112 -7.91 -5.10 -25.04
N ALA A 113 -8.57 -5.67 -26.05
CA ALA A 113 -8.09 -5.59 -27.43
C ALA A 113 -8.13 -4.16 -27.98
N GLU A 114 -9.20 -3.40 -27.67
CA GLU A 114 -9.31 -1.99 -28.05
C GLU A 114 -8.22 -1.13 -27.41
N LEU A 115 -7.98 -1.29 -26.10
CA LEU A 115 -6.91 -0.57 -25.40
C LEU A 115 -5.54 -0.89 -25.97
N LYS A 116 -5.28 -2.16 -26.33
CA LYS A 116 -4.04 -2.57 -26.97
C LYS A 116 -3.88 -1.92 -28.35
N ALA A 117 -4.91 -1.96 -29.18
CA ALA A 117 -4.90 -1.35 -30.51
C ALA A 117 -4.66 0.18 -30.46
N ARG A 118 -5.30 0.87 -29.51
CA ARG A 118 -5.04 2.31 -29.26
C ARG A 118 -3.58 2.56 -28.92
N LYS A 119 -3.03 1.80 -27.97
CA LYS A 119 -1.63 1.93 -27.55
C LYS A 119 -0.65 1.66 -28.69
N ASP A 120 -0.90 0.62 -29.48
CA ASP A 120 -0.05 0.27 -30.63
C ASP A 120 -0.08 1.39 -31.69
N SER A 121 -1.25 1.97 -31.96
CA SER A 121 -1.40 3.11 -32.89
C SER A 121 -0.76 4.42 -32.41
N GLU A 122 -0.65 4.61 -31.10
CA GLU A 122 -0.05 5.79 -30.48
C GLU A 122 1.48 5.70 -30.45
N ASN A 123 2.01 4.48 -30.30
CA ASN A 123 3.44 4.19 -30.41
C ASN A 123 3.95 4.33 -31.86
N ASP A 124 3.16 3.95 -32.86
CA ASP A 124 3.54 4.02 -34.28
C ASP A 124 3.61 5.46 -34.83
N LYS A 125 3.04 6.43 -34.09
CA LYS A 125 3.04 7.86 -34.43
C LYS A 125 4.17 8.66 -33.76
N ARG A 126 5.00 8.02 -32.93
CA ARG A 126 6.10 8.62 -32.18
C ARG A 126 7.44 8.29 -32.81
#